data_AF-A0A1F6VJ57-F1
#
_entry.id   AF-A0A1F6VJ57-F1
#
_cell.length_a   1.000
_cell.length_b   1.000
_cell.length_c   1.000
_cell.angle_alpha   90.00
_cell.angle_beta   90.00
_cell.angle_gamma   90.00
#
_symmetry.space_group_name_H-M   'P 1'
#
loop_
_entity.id
_entity.type
_entity.pdbx_description
1 polymer ?
#
loop_
_entity_poly.entity_id
_entity_poly.type
_entity_poly.pdbx_seq_one_letter_code
_entity_poly.pdbx_strand_id
1 'polypeptide(L)'
;MAKSKKKKKSILFRVLIFILSPFSQQVRYLMLKLMKRFRKPDDGRPIIAASDHILGEILLPSIFATFKSDKFRELANFKKLPVAEHDRIFNELEVAGVCLAVFYLAAIKSMRKLEDYHFWQNVEEHLPGQLQRMLIGYGVDGSNAKLMKELIDMRRKEYEELSEISWDMTEEQNPEFRTLPPQMKGFASKMQAAAIGTADHIRRGKIKKGDPLIKYLIYWFLDMRRKMEKFVKNL
;
A
#
# COMPACT_ATOMS: atom_id res chain seq x y z
N MET A 1 -10.54 -40.65 -31.66
CA MET A 1 -10.76 -39.21 -31.93
C MET A 1 -10.89 -38.27 -30.70
N ALA A 2 -11.04 -38.75 -29.45
CA ALA A 2 -11.28 -37.89 -28.28
C ALA A 2 -10.05 -37.13 -27.72
N LYS A 3 -8.82 -37.62 -27.90
CA LYS A 3 -7.58 -36.99 -27.39
C LYS A 3 -7.23 -35.66 -28.08
N SER A 4 -7.62 -35.47 -29.34
CA SER A 4 -7.34 -34.25 -30.14
C SER A 4 -8.15 -33.03 -29.68
N LYS A 5 -9.41 -33.22 -29.27
CA LYS A 5 -10.29 -32.13 -28.80
C LYS A 5 -9.85 -31.54 -27.45
N LYS A 6 -9.33 -32.37 -26.51
CA LYS A 6 -8.79 -31.91 -25.21
C LYS A 6 -7.53 -31.05 -25.39
N LYS A 7 -6.63 -31.44 -26.30
CA LYS A 7 -5.39 -30.70 -26.58
C LYS A 7 -5.68 -29.35 -27.24
N LYS A 8 -6.65 -29.29 -28.17
CA LYS A 8 -7.11 -28.02 -28.78
C LYS A 8 -7.76 -27.06 -27.75
N LYS A 9 -8.60 -27.55 -26.84
CA LYS A 9 -9.18 -26.71 -25.76
C LYS A 9 -8.12 -26.14 -24.81
N SER A 10 -7.10 -26.94 -24.47
CA SER A 10 -5.97 -26.50 -23.62
C SER A 10 -5.14 -25.39 -24.27
N ILE A 11 -4.90 -25.48 -25.59
CA ILE A 11 -4.17 -24.46 -26.34
C ILE A 11 -5.01 -23.19 -26.49
N LEU A 12 -6.30 -23.32 -26.82
CA LEU A 12 -7.21 -22.19 -26.93
C LEU A 12 -7.31 -21.42 -25.60
N PHE A 13 -7.38 -22.12 -24.47
CA PHE A 13 -7.44 -21.52 -23.14
C PHE A 13 -6.13 -20.81 -22.76
N ARG A 14 -4.98 -21.38 -23.11
CA ARG A 14 -3.67 -20.74 -22.89
C ARG A 14 -3.49 -19.50 -23.77
N VAL A 15 -3.93 -19.54 -25.01
CA VAL A 15 -3.95 -18.39 -25.93
C VAL A 15 -4.91 -17.32 -25.43
N LEU A 16 -6.08 -17.70 -24.91
CA LEU A 16 -7.03 -16.77 -24.29
C LEU A 16 -6.42 -16.08 -23.05
N ILE A 17 -5.74 -16.84 -22.17
CA ILE A 17 -5.02 -16.28 -21.02
C ILE A 17 -3.92 -15.32 -21.47
N PHE A 18 -3.18 -15.64 -22.54
CA PHE A 18 -2.11 -14.79 -23.06
C PHE A 18 -2.65 -13.51 -23.71
N ILE A 19 -3.76 -13.60 -24.43
CA ILE A 19 -4.43 -12.46 -25.09
C ILE A 19 -5.17 -11.58 -24.08
N LEU A 20 -5.78 -12.17 -23.04
CA LEU A 20 -6.49 -11.45 -22.00
C LEU A 20 -5.58 -10.98 -20.86
N SER A 21 -4.35 -11.51 -20.74
CA SER A 21 -3.33 -11.06 -19.77
C SER A 21 -3.16 -9.54 -19.74
N PRO A 22 -2.95 -8.83 -20.88
CA PRO A 22 -2.84 -7.37 -20.88
C PRO A 22 -4.15 -6.64 -20.57
N PHE A 23 -5.31 -7.29 -20.76
CA PHE A 23 -6.62 -6.73 -20.38
C PHE A 23 -7.08 -7.18 -18.99
N SER A 24 -6.31 -8.06 -18.33
CA SER A 24 -6.74 -8.71 -17.09
C SER A 24 -6.92 -7.70 -15.96
N GLN A 25 -6.08 -6.66 -15.90
CA GLN A 25 -6.22 -5.55 -14.95
C GLN A 25 -7.50 -4.73 -15.20
N GLN A 26 -7.77 -4.37 -16.46
CA GLN A 26 -8.96 -3.60 -16.83
C GLN A 26 -10.24 -4.40 -16.58
N VAL A 27 -10.23 -5.70 -16.90
CA VAL A 27 -11.35 -6.62 -16.63
C VAL A 27 -11.55 -6.82 -15.13
N ARG A 28 -10.48 -7.06 -14.35
CA ARG A 28 -10.55 -7.15 -12.88
C ARG A 28 -11.11 -5.88 -12.25
N TYR A 29 -10.67 -4.72 -12.74
CA TYR A 29 -11.15 -3.43 -12.27
C TYR A 29 -12.64 -3.20 -12.60
N LEU A 30 -13.06 -3.53 -13.83
CA LEU A 30 -14.47 -3.45 -14.22
C LEU A 30 -15.34 -4.40 -13.39
N MET A 31 -14.86 -5.63 -13.17
CA MET A 31 -15.54 -6.61 -12.30
C MET A 31 -15.66 -6.10 -10.87
N LEU A 32 -14.60 -5.50 -10.32
CA LEU A 32 -14.63 -4.89 -8.99
C LEU A 32 -15.67 -3.77 -8.90
N LYS A 33 -15.77 -2.92 -9.93
CA LYS A 33 -16.78 -1.86 -10.00
C LYS A 33 -18.21 -2.42 -10.02
N LEU A 34 -18.44 -3.48 -10.79
CA LEU A 34 -19.74 -4.17 -10.82
C LEU A 34 -20.04 -4.83 -9.46
N MET A 35 -19.07 -5.51 -8.86
CA MET A 35 -19.19 -6.16 -7.56
C MET A 35 -19.53 -5.15 -6.45
N LYS A 36 -18.88 -3.98 -6.43
CA LYS A 36 -19.19 -2.91 -5.48
C LYS A 36 -20.62 -2.39 -5.68
N ARG A 37 -21.02 -2.13 -6.94
CA ARG A 37 -22.34 -1.58 -7.28
C ARG A 37 -23.50 -2.52 -6.91
N PHE A 38 -23.31 -3.82 -7.09
CA PHE A 38 -24.34 -4.84 -6.84
C PHE A 38 -24.11 -5.61 -5.54
N ARG A 39 -23.31 -5.07 -4.62
CA ARG A 39 -23.00 -5.75 -3.35
C ARG A 39 -24.24 -5.87 -2.48
N LYS A 40 -24.40 -7.03 -1.85
CA LYS A 40 -25.28 -7.17 -0.69
C LYS A 40 -24.55 -6.69 0.57
N PRO A 41 -25.27 -6.29 1.64
CA PRO A 41 -24.64 -5.81 2.87
C PRO A 41 -23.63 -6.79 3.50
N ASP A 42 -23.82 -8.09 3.31
CA ASP A 42 -22.99 -9.20 3.82
C ASP A 42 -21.91 -9.68 2.83
N ASP A 43 -21.84 -9.09 1.63
CA ASP A 43 -20.88 -9.52 0.61
C ASP A 43 -19.49 -8.92 0.85
N GLY A 44 -18.58 -9.73 1.40
CA GLY A 44 -17.19 -9.38 1.63
C GLY A 44 -16.29 -9.38 0.38
N ARG A 45 -16.74 -9.95 -0.74
CA ARG A 45 -15.90 -10.13 -1.94
C ARG A 45 -15.41 -8.80 -2.54
N PRO A 46 -16.21 -7.72 -2.63
CA PRO A 46 -15.74 -6.42 -3.12
C PRO A 46 -14.65 -5.81 -2.22
N ILE A 47 -14.72 -6.06 -0.90
CA ILE A 47 -13.71 -5.58 0.06
C ILE A 47 -12.38 -6.31 -0.19
N ILE A 48 -12.41 -7.64 -0.26
CA ILE A 48 -11.23 -8.46 -0.56
C ILE A 48 -10.60 -8.03 -1.88
N ALA A 49 -11.41 -7.93 -2.94
CA ALA A 49 -10.92 -7.58 -4.27
C ALA A 49 -10.39 -6.13 -4.35
N ALA A 50 -10.93 -5.20 -3.56
CA ALA A 50 -10.37 -3.85 -3.44
C ALA A 50 -9.03 -3.85 -2.68
N SER A 51 -8.93 -4.59 -1.57
CA SER A 51 -7.66 -4.75 -0.85
C SER A 51 -6.59 -5.42 -1.72
N ASP A 52 -6.96 -6.43 -2.51
CA ASP A 52 -6.07 -7.10 -3.47
C ASP A 52 -5.58 -6.14 -4.54
N HIS A 53 -6.47 -5.30 -5.09
CA HIS A 53 -6.07 -4.31 -6.08
C HIS A 53 -5.10 -3.28 -5.49
N ILE A 54 -5.40 -2.78 -4.28
CA ILE A 54 -4.51 -1.84 -3.58
C ILE A 54 -3.13 -2.48 -3.37
N LEU A 55 -3.06 -3.69 -2.84
CA LEU A 55 -1.78 -4.35 -2.57
C LEU A 55 -1.04 -4.74 -3.86
N GLY A 56 -1.68 -5.52 -4.73
CA GLY A 56 -1.04 -6.14 -5.88
C GLY A 56 -0.80 -5.21 -7.06
N GLU A 57 -1.64 -4.20 -7.26
CA GLU A 57 -1.58 -3.32 -8.43
C GLU A 57 -1.05 -1.91 -8.12
N ILE A 58 -1.07 -1.49 -6.84
CA ILE A 58 -0.61 -0.16 -6.42
C ILE A 58 0.63 -0.27 -5.53
N LEU A 59 0.53 -0.93 -4.38
CA LEU A 59 1.57 -0.91 -3.35
C LEU A 59 2.78 -1.74 -3.75
N LEU A 60 2.64 -3.06 -3.93
CA LEU A 60 3.77 -3.96 -4.20
C LEU A 60 4.57 -3.57 -5.44
N PRO A 61 3.95 -3.19 -6.58
CA PRO A 61 4.72 -2.72 -7.73
C PRO A 61 5.52 -1.45 -7.42
N SER A 62 4.94 -0.53 -6.63
CA SER A 62 5.63 0.69 -6.23
C SER A 62 6.77 0.43 -5.25
N ILE A 63 6.56 -0.47 -4.28
CA ILE A 63 7.56 -0.89 -3.30
C ILE A 63 8.74 -1.53 -4.02
N PHE A 64 8.47 -2.48 -4.91
CA PHE A 64 9.50 -3.18 -5.68
C PHE A 64 10.26 -2.26 -6.63
N ALA A 65 9.58 -1.30 -7.26
CA ALA A 65 10.23 -0.28 -8.08
C ALA A 65 11.16 0.62 -7.24
N THR A 66 10.71 1.05 -6.06
CA THR A 66 11.53 1.84 -5.13
C THR A 66 12.74 1.05 -4.64
N PHE A 67 12.55 -0.20 -4.20
CA PHE A 67 13.64 -1.06 -3.72
C PHE A 67 14.73 -1.32 -4.76
N LYS A 68 14.35 -1.39 -6.04
CA LYS A 68 15.29 -1.57 -7.16
C LYS A 68 15.92 -0.27 -7.66
N SER A 69 15.41 0.90 -7.27
CA SER A 69 15.92 2.18 -7.73
C SER A 69 17.35 2.43 -7.24
N ASP A 70 18.25 2.76 -8.15
CA ASP A 70 19.64 3.11 -7.80
C ASP A 70 19.70 4.28 -6.82
N LYS A 71 18.84 5.29 -7.02
CA LYS A 71 18.73 6.45 -6.13
C LYS A 71 18.34 6.04 -4.71
N PHE A 72 17.34 5.19 -4.56
CA PHE A 72 16.94 4.70 -3.23
C PHE A 72 18.06 3.87 -2.58
N ARG A 73 18.65 2.94 -3.34
CA ARG A 73 19.73 2.07 -2.87
C ARG A 73 20.96 2.85 -2.42
N GLU A 74 21.28 3.95 -3.10
CA GLU A 74 22.31 4.88 -2.70
C GLU A 74 21.96 5.58 -1.38
N LEU A 75 20.76 6.17 -1.29
CA LEU A 75 20.30 6.88 -0.08
C LEU A 75 20.23 5.95 1.15
N ALA A 76 19.81 4.71 0.95
CA ALA A 76 19.76 3.65 1.96
C ALA A 76 21.10 2.90 2.14
N ASN A 77 22.15 3.31 1.42
CA ASN A 77 23.53 2.82 1.56
C ASN A 77 23.68 1.29 1.37
N PHE A 78 22.93 0.71 0.43
CA PHE A 78 22.88 -0.75 0.19
C PHE A 78 24.26 -1.36 -0.06
N LYS A 79 25.16 -0.62 -0.74
CA LYS A 79 26.53 -1.09 -1.07
C LYS A 79 27.35 -1.49 0.16
N LYS A 80 27.03 -0.95 1.35
CA LYS A 80 27.75 -1.22 2.59
C LYS A 80 27.01 -2.18 3.53
N LEU A 81 25.84 -2.66 3.11
CA LEU A 81 24.96 -3.47 3.93
C LEU A 81 24.98 -4.93 3.46
N PRO A 82 24.92 -5.91 4.39
CA PRO A 82 24.75 -7.31 4.03
C PRO A 82 23.35 -7.55 3.43
N VAL A 83 23.19 -8.65 2.68
CA VAL A 83 21.92 -8.99 2.01
C VAL A 83 20.75 -9.07 2.99
N ALA A 84 20.96 -9.61 4.20
CA ALA A 84 19.92 -9.69 5.22
C ALA A 84 19.36 -8.29 5.61
N GLU A 85 20.18 -7.23 5.55
CA GLU A 85 19.68 -5.87 5.76
C GLU A 85 18.87 -5.35 4.59
N HIS A 86 19.14 -5.82 3.36
CA HIS A 86 18.33 -5.45 2.20
C HIS A 86 16.92 -6.04 2.34
N ASP A 87 16.80 -7.31 2.75
CA ASP A 87 15.51 -7.96 3.01
C ASP A 87 14.73 -7.23 4.11
N ARG A 88 15.41 -6.87 5.20
CA ARG A 88 14.80 -6.06 6.26
C ARG A 88 14.31 -4.71 5.73
N ILE A 89 15.11 -3.98 4.95
CA ILE A 89 14.70 -2.71 4.36
C ILE A 89 13.51 -2.89 3.41
N PHE A 90 13.45 -3.99 2.67
CA PHE A 90 12.29 -4.32 1.85
C PHE A 90 11.03 -4.46 2.69
N ASN A 91 11.10 -5.20 3.81
CA ASN A 91 9.98 -5.32 4.76
C ASN A 91 9.55 -3.96 5.32
N GLU A 92 10.49 -3.06 5.65
CA GLU A 92 10.15 -1.70 6.10
C GLU A 92 9.41 -0.90 5.01
N LEU A 93 9.76 -1.06 3.73
CA LEU A 93 9.01 -0.44 2.62
C LEU A 93 7.60 -1.04 2.48
N GLU A 94 7.45 -2.36 2.64
CA GLU A 94 6.14 -3.02 2.59
C GLU A 94 5.22 -2.50 3.71
N VAL A 95 5.73 -2.48 4.93
CA VAL A 95 5.00 -1.98 6.10
C VAL A 95 4.62 -0.51 5.91
N ALA A 96 5.57 0.32 5.50
CA ALA A 96 5.34 1.74 5.25
C ALA A 96 4.27 1.99 4.18
N GLY A 97 4.29 1.22 3.09
CA GLY A 97 3.29 1.29 2.02
C GLY A 97 1.88 0.92 2.50
N VAL A 98 1.76 -0.14 3.30
CA VAL A 98 0.47 -0.55 3.89
C VAL A 98 -0.05 0.50 4.86
N CYS A 99 0.81 1.00 5.78
CA CYS A 99 0.44 2.06 6.71
C CYS A 99 -0.07 3.31 5.99
N LEU A 100 0.62 3.74 4.93
CA LEU A 100 0.18 4.89 4.13
C LEU A 100 -1.22 4.66 3.53
N ALA A 101 -1.47 3.48 2.97
CA ALA A 101 -2.77 3.16 2.39
C ALA A 101 -3.88 3.17 3.45
N VAL A 102 -3.62 2.62 4.65
CA VAL A 102 -4.54 2.67 5.79
C VAL A 102 -4.83 4.12 6.19
N PHE A 103 -3.80 4.95 6.35
CA PHE A 103 -3.99 6.37 6.70
C PHE A 103 -4.76 7.13 5.63
N TYR A 104 -4.51 6.83 4.35
CA TYR A 104 -5.24 7.44 3.24
C TYR A 104 -6.72 7.05 3.28
N LEU A 105 -7.02 5.77 3.47
CA LEU A 105 -8.40 5.26 3.56
C LEU A 105 -9.14 5.85 4.77
N ALA A 106 -8.46 5.97 5.91
CA ALA A 106 -9.00 6.59 7.11
C ALA A 106 -9.37 8.07 6.90
N ALA A 107 -8.56 8.81 6.13
CA ALA A 107 -8.84 10.20 5.81
C ALA A 107 -9.99 10.32 4.80
N ILE A 108 -9.97 9.54 3.71
CA ILE A 108 -10.96 9.67 2.63
C ILE A 108 -12.33 9.12 2.99
N LYS A 109 -12.46 8.09 3.83
CA LYS A 109 -13.80 7.56 4.20
C LYS A 109 -14.70 8.66 4.75
N SER A 110 -14.14 9.54 5.58
CA SER A 110 -14.85 10.67 6.22
C SER A 110 -15.27 11.78 5.24
N MET A 111 -14.70 11.81 4.04
CA MET A 111 -15.02 12.79 2.99
C MET A 111 -15.99 12.21 1.93
N ARG A 112 -16.46 10.97 2.10
CA ARG A 112 -17.36 10.29 1.16
C ARG A 112 -18.78 10.19 1.69
N LYS A 113 -19.71 9.86 0.81
CA LYS A 113 -21.09 9.53 1.18
C LYS A 113 -21.12 8.31 2.10
N LEU A 114 -22.14 8.22 2.96
CA LEU A 114 -22.27 7.14 3.96
C LEU A 114 -22.22 5.73 3.34
N GLU A 115 -22.78 5.55 2.16
CA GLU A 115 -22.75 4.28 1.40
C GLU A 115 -21.32 3.82 1.06
N ASP A 116 -20.42 4.76 0.77
CA ASP A 116 -19.01 4.51 0.48
C ASP A 116 -18.16 4.53 1.77
N TYR A 117 -18.61 5.21 2.83
CA TYR A 117 -17.92 5.27 4.12
C TYR A 117 -17.66 3.86 4.66
N HIS A 118 -18.72 3.05 4.82
CA HIS A 118 -18.60 1.69 5.37
C HIS A 118 -17.80 0.76 4.46
N PHE A 119 -17.86 0.98 3.14
CA PHE A 119 -17.04 0.22 2.21
C PHE A 119 -15.56 0.48 2.47
N TRP A 120 -15.14 1.75 2.50
CA TRP A 120 -13.74 2.11 2.68
C TRP A 120 -13.24 1.84 4.09
N GLN A 121 -14.10 1.94 5.11
CA GLN A 121 -13.80 1.49 6.47
C GLN A 121 -13.44 -0.01 6.49
N ASN A 122 -14.27 -0.86 5.87
CA ASN A 122 -14.01 -2.29 5.85
C ASN A 122 -12.74 -2.63 5.05
N VAL A 123 -12.46 -1.90 3.96
CA VAL A 123 -11.21 -2.06 3.20
C VAL A 123 -10.00 -1.66 4.03
N GLU A 124 -10.07 -0.55 4.77
CA GLU A 124 -9.03 -0.06 5.69
C GLU A 124 -8.70 -1.10 6.77
N GLU A 125 -9.72 -1.66 7.43
CA GLU A 125 -9.57 -2.67 8.48
C GLU A 125 -9.01 -3.99 7.93
N HIS A 126 -9.39 -4.34 6.70
CA HIS A 126 -9.00 -5.61 6.06
C HIS A 126 -7.57 -5.59 5.49
N LEU A 127 -7.07 -4.41 5.09
CA LEU A 127 -5.83 -4.28 4.31
C LEU A 127 -4.57 -4.86 4.99
N PRO A 128 -4.30 -4.61 6.29
CA PRO A 128 -3.14 -5.20 6.96
C PRO A 128 -3.15 -6.73 6.95
N GLY A 129 -4.32 -7.34 7.19
CA GLY A 129 -4.48 -8.80 7.14
C GLY A 129 -4.40 -9.36 5.72
N GLN A 130 -4.62 -8.55 4.70
CA GLN A 130 -4.55 -9.00 3.31
C GLN A 130 -3.12 -9.25 2.87
N LEU A 131 -2.14 -8.45 3.33
CA LEU A 131 -0.73 -8.74 3.06
C LEU A 131 -0.32 -10.09 3.66
N GLN A 132 -0.70 -10.36 4.91
CA GLN A 132 -0.46 -11.66 5.55
C GLN A 132 -1.03 -12.82 4.72
N ARG A 133 -2.29 -12.73 4.29
CA ARG A 133 -2.93 -13.77 3.46
C ARG A 133 -2.23 -13.96 2.12
N MET A 134 -1.80 -12.88 1.49
CA MET A 134 -1.07 -12.92 0.23
C MET A 134 0.30 -13.59 0.39
N LEU A 135 1.04 -13.29 1.47
CA LEU A 135 2.32 -13.93 1.77
C LEU A 135 2.16 -15.45 1.97
N ILE A 136 1.14 -15.88 2.72
CA ILE A 136 0.79 -17.30 2.86
C ILE A 136 0.48 -17.93 1.50
N GLY A 137 -0.26 -17.22 0.65
CA GLY A 137 -0.55 -17.64 -0.73
C GLY A 137 0.71 -17.80 -1.60
N TYR A 138 1.78 -17.06 -1.32
CA TYR A 138 3.10 -17.22 -1.96
C TYR A 138 3.98 -18.30 -1.32
N GLY A 139 3.49 -18.99 -0.29
CA GLY A 139 4.21 -20.07 0.39
C GLY A 139 5.07 -19.62 1.56
N VAL A 140 4.92 -18.38 2.04
CA VAL A 140 5.55 -17.94 3.29
C VAL A 140 4.91 -18.69 4.46
N ASP A 141 5.74 -19.14 5.40
CA ASP A 141 5.26 -19.78 6.62
C ASP A 141 4.26 -18.89 7.38
N GLY A 142 3.19 -19.51 7.89
CA GLY A 142 2.10 -18.78 8.54
C GLY A 142 2.54 -17.95 9.75
N SER A 143 3.57 -18.39 10.48
CA SER A 143 4.11 -17.63 11.61
C SER A 143 4.86 -16.38 11.14
N ASN A 144 5.67 -16.49 10.08
CA ASN A 144 6.36 -15.36 9.48
C ASN A 144 5.39 -14.34 8.86
N ALA A 145 4.35 -14.82 8.18
CA ALA A 145 3.31 -13.95 7.64
C ALA A 145 2.54 -13.21 8.75
N LYS A 146 2.31 -13.87 9.89
CA LYS A 146 1.70 -13.23 11.07
C LYS A 146 2.60 -12.13 11.64
N LEU A 147 3.90 -12.37 11.75
CA LEU A 147 4.86 -11.35 12.21
C LEU A 147 4.82 -10.09 11.34
N MET A 148 4.60 -10.23 10.02
CA MET A 148 4.46 -9.06 9.14
C MET A 148 3.24 -8.20 9.51
N LYS A 149 2.10 -8.81 9.83
CA LYS A 149 0.92 -8.08 10.31
C LYS A 149 1.19 -7.40 11.65
N GLU A 150 1.82 -8.10 12.58
CA GLU A 150 2.20 -7.55 13.89
C GLU A 150 3.15 -6.35 13.73
N LEU A 151 4.09 -6.42 12.78
CA LEU A 151 4.98 -5.32 12.43
C LEU A 151 4.23 -4.13 11.84
N ILE A 152 3.25 -4.35 10.95
CA ILE A 152 2.37 -3.29 10.44
C ILE A 152 1.63 -2.60 11.58
N ASP A 153 1.01 -3.37 12.48
CA ASP A 153 0.24 -2.83 13.60
C ASP A 153 1.14 -1.99 14.53
N MET A 154 2.35 -2.47 14.82
CA MET A 154 3.36 -1.76 15.61
C MET A 154 3.79 -0.45 14.93
N ARG A 155 4.17 -0.49 13.65
CA ARG A 155 4.62 0.69 12.91
C ARG A 155 3.52 1.71 12.72
N ARG A 156 2.28 1.26 12.51
CA ARG A 156 1.12 2.17 12.42
C ARG A 156 0.97 2.98 13.70
N LYS A 157 1.00 2.33 14.86
CA LYS A 157 0.91 3.00 16.16
C LYS A 157 2.06 4.00 16.35
N GLU A 158 3.29 3.58 16.06
CA GLU A 158 4.47 4.45 16.12
C GLU A 158 4.32 5.70 15.25
N TYR A 159 3.85 5.55 14.02
CA TYR A 159 3.63 6.68 13.11
C TYR A 159 2.48 7.58 13.55
N GLU A 160 1.44 7.04 14.19
CA GLU A 160 0.36 7.83 14.78
C GLU A 160 0.88 8.70 15.92
N GLU A 161 1.66 8.14 16.84
CA GLU A 161 2.31 8.88 17.94
C GLU A 161 3.26 9.97 17.41
N LEU A 162 4.10 9.64 16.42
CA LEU A 162 4.98 10.62 15.76
C LEU A 162 4.22 11.70 14.99
N SER A 163 3.00 11.41 14.53
CA SER A 163 2.19 12.36 13.76
C SER A 163 1.62 13.48 14.62
N GLU A 164 1.39 13.24 15.91
CA GLU A 164 0.96 14.27 16.86
C GLU A 164 2.06 15.34 17.00
N ILE A 165 3.32 14.90 17.15
CA ILE A 165 4.48 15.79 17.20
C ILE A 165 4.72 16.50 15.84
N SER A 166 4.55 15.76 14.74
CA SER A 166 4.75 16.30 13.39
C SER A 166 3.71 17.33 12.99
N TRP A 167 2.49 17.24 13.55
CA TRP A 167 1.41 18.18 13.29
C TRP A 167 1.81 19.60 13.71
N ASP A 168 2.19 19.77 14.98
CA ASP A 168 2.48 21.09 15.56
C ASP A 168 3.66 21.76 14.83
N MET A 169 4.73 21.00 14.58
CA MET A 169 5.90 21.50 13.85
C MET A 169 5.58 21.92 12.41
N THR A 170 4.71 21.17 11.72
CA THR A 170 4.38 21.44 10.32
C THR A 170 3.40 22.60 10.19
N GLU A 171 2.45 22.74 11.13
CA GLU A 171 1.52 23.86 11.18
C GLU A 171 2.24 25.19 11.45
N GLU A 172 3.29 25.18 12.28
CA GLU A 172 4.12 26.36 12.51
C GLU A 172 4.91 26.77 11.26
N GLN A 173 5.50 25.79 10.55
CA GLN A 173 6.52 26.03 9.52
C GLN A 173 5.98 26.09 8.09
N ASN A 174 4.76 25.62 7.82
CA ASN A 174 4.23 25.50 6.46
C ASN A 174 2.85 26.17 6.28
N PRO A 175 2.78 27.37 5.68
CA PRO A 175 1.52 28.06 5.39
C PRO A 175 0.55 27.26 4.52
N GLU A 176 1.05 26.44 3.58
CA GLU A 176 0.21 25.60 2.71
C GLU A 176 -0.43 24.44 3.48
N PHE A 177 0.20 23.99 4.57
CA PHE A 177 -0.41 22.99 5.46
C PHE A 177 -1.64 23.56 6.16
N ARG A 178 -1.60 24.84 6.55
CA ARG A 178 -2.70 25.50 7.28
C ARG A 178 -4.01 25.55 6.50
N THR A 179 -3.94 25.59 5.17
CA THR A 179 -5.10 25.70 4.29
C THR A 179 -5.74 24.35 3.93
N LEU A 180 -5.13 23.22 4.32
CA LEU A 180 -5.69 21.90 4.10
C LEU A 180 -6.93 21.65 4.98
N PRO A 181 -7.94 20.90 4.49
CA PRO A 181 -9.01 20.38 5.33
C PRO A 181 -8.46 19.58 6.52
N PRO A 182 -9.10 19.59 7.71
CA PRO A 182 -8.61 18.90 8.90
C PRO A 182 -8.25 17.42 8.66
N GLN A 183 -9.05 16.71 7.88
CA GLN A 183 -8.83 15.31 7.51
C GLN A 183 -7.53 15.14 6.69
N MET A 184 -7.26 16.09 5.78
CA MET A 184 -6.08 16.08 4.93
C MET A 184 -4.83 16.55 5.67
N LYS A 185 -4.96 17.46 6.64
CA LYS A 185 -3.88 17.77 7.60
C LYS A 185 -3.48 16.52 8.37
N GLY A 186 -4.48 15.77 8.89
CA GLY A 186 -4.22 14.54 9.65
C GLY A 186 -3.54 13.46 8.82
N PHE A 187 -3.96 13.30 7.57
CA PHE A 187 -3.25 12.43 6.63
C PHE A 187 -1.83 12.92 6.34
N ALA A 188 -1.63 14.21 6.08
CA ALA A 188 -0.33 14.77 5.77
C ALA A 188 0.67 14.61 6.94
N SER A 189 0.25 14.86 8.18
CA SER A 189 1.07 14.63 9.37
C SER A 189 1.44 13.16 9.53
N LYS A 190 0.49 12.23 9.36
CA LYS A 190 0.75 10.78 9.41
C LYS A 190 1.68 10.31 8.29
N MET A 191 1.53 10.85 7.08
CA MET A 191 2.42 10.56 5.95
C MET A 191 3.86 11.03 6.23
N GLN A 192 4.02 12.22 6.81
CA GLN A 192 5.33 12.75 7.18
C GLN A 192 5.96 11.94 8.31
N ALA A 193 5.18 11.61 9.35
CA ALA A 193 5.61 10.74 10.45
C ALA A 193 6.04 9.36 9.94
N ALA A 194 5.26 8.75 9.05
CA ALA A 194 5.63 7.49 8.41
C ALA A 194 6.94 7.59 7.62
N ALA A 195 7.20 8.71 6.95
CA ALA A 195 8.43 8.88 6.17
C ALA A 195 9.66 9.03 7.07
N ILE A 196 9.50 9.76 8.19
CA ILE A 196 10.53 9.90 9.22
C ILE A 196 10.80 8.55 9.89
N GLY A 197 9.76 7.88 10.39
CA GLY A 197 9.90 6.59 11.06
C GLY A 197 10.46 5.51 10.14
N THR A 198 10.00 5.43 8.88
CA THR A 198 10.57 4.50 7.88
C THR A 198 12.05 4.79 7.64
N ALA A 199 12.45 6.07 7.49
CA ALA A 199 13.86 6.42 7.36
C ALA A 199 14.67 6.04 8.60
N ASP A 200 14.09 6.22 9.79
CA ASP A 200 14.70 5.83 11.06
C ASP A 200 14.97 4.33 11.14
N HIS A 201 13.96 3.50 10.82
CA HIS A 201 14.11 2.05 10.76
C HIS A 201 15.10 1.62 9.69
N ILE A 202 15.09 2.23 8.50
CA ILE A 202 16.08 1.93 7.46
C ILE A 202 17.50 2.24 7.96
N ARG A 203 17.69 3.36 8.65
CA ARG A 203 19.00 3.78 9.19
C ARG A 203 19.33 3.23 10.58
N ARG A 204 18.43 2.46 11.20
CA ARG A 204 18.56 1.94 12.56
C ARG A 204 18.79 3.05 13.60
N GLY A 205 17.95 4.07 13.62
CA GLY A 205 18.03 5.16 14.61
C GLY A 205 19.06 6.25 14.27
N LYS A 206 19.75 6.16 13.12
CA LYS A 206 20.88 7.05 12.77
C LYS A 206 20.51 8.13 11.75
N ILE A 207 19.26 8.58 11.75
CA ILE A 207 18.83 9.70 10.90
C ILE A 207 19.49 10.99 11.36
N LYS A 208 19.77 11.88 10.40
CA LYS A 208 20.34 13.21 10.67
C LYS A 208 19.32 14.30 10.30
N LYS A 209 19.48 15.49 10.89
CA LYS A 209 18.69 16.65 10.45
C LYS A 209 18.90 16.87 8.95
N GLY A 210 17.80 16.96 8.19
CA GLY A 210 17.84 17.11 6.74
C GLY A 210 18.18 15.83 5.97
N ASP A 211 17.97 14.65 6.56
CA ASP A 211 18.24 13.37 5.87
C ASP A 211 17.51 13.29 4.51
N PRO A 212 18.26 13.14 3.39
CA PRO A 212 17.65 13.13 2.07
C PRO A 212 16.74 11.91 1.83
N LEU A 213 16.90 10.84 2.62
CA LEU A 213 16.02 9.67 2.54
C LEU A 213 14.58 10.02 2.94
N ILE A 214 14.39 10.88 3.95
CA ILE A 214 13.05 11.30 4.39
C ILE A 214 12.33 12.01 3.25
N LYS A 215 13.00 12.97 2.60
CA LYS A 215 12.44 13.69 1.44
C LYS A 215 12.11 12.74 0.29
N TYR A 216 12.96 11.76 0.03
CA TYR A 216 12.69 10.73 -0.98
C TYR A 216 11.41 9.94 -0.65
N LEU A 217 11.28 9.47 0.60
CA LEU A 217 10.12 8.69 1.05
C LEU A 217 8.82 9.49 1.00
N ILE A 218 8.85 10.79 1.34
CA ILE A 218 7.70 11.69 1.18
C ILE A 218 7.24 11.74 -0.28
N TYR A 219 8.15 11.92 -1.24
CA TYR A 219 7.76 11.93 -2.65
C TYR A 219 7.22 10.59 -3.14
N TRP A 220 7.81 9.49 -2.68
CA TRP A 220 7.30 8.15 -2.96
C TRP A 220 5.88 7.96 -2.40
N PHE A 221 5.62 8.40 -1.17
CA PHE A 221 4.28 8.38 -0.58
C PHE A 221 3.28 9.27 -1.33
N LEU A 222 3.69 10.46 -1.78
CA LEU A 222 2.83 11.32 -2.60
C LEU A 222 2.46 10.67 -3.93
N ASP A 223 3.38 9.95 -4.57
CA ASP A 223 3.07 9.19 -5.78
C ASP A 223 2.09 8.04 -5.51
N MET A 224 2.31 7.25 -4.46
CA MET A 224 1.38 6.20 -4.05
C MET A 224 0.00 6.75 -3.70
N ARG A 225 -0.08 7.86 -2.96
CA ARG A 225 -1.33 8.57 -2.67
C ARG A 225 -2.07 8.94 -3.95
N ARG A 226 -1.40 9.48 -4.97
CA ARG A 226 -2.05 9.83 -6.24
C ARG A 226 -2.65 8.60 -6.95
N LYS A 227 -1.94 7.47 -6.94
CA LYS A 227 -2.44 6.20 -7.49
C LYS A 227 -3.66 5.70 -6.72
N MET A 228 -3.60 5.73 -5.39
CA MET A 228 -4.72 5.41 -4.51
C MET A 228 -5.93 6.31 -4.74
N GLU A 229 -5.70 7.62 -4.86
CA GLU A 229 -6.75 8.60 -5.11
C GLU A 229 -7.45 8.37 -6.44
N LYS A 230 -6.69 8.05 -7.50
CA LYS A 230 -7.25 7.67 -8.80
C LYS A 230 -8.08 6.40 -8.68
N PHE A 231 -7.60 5.38 -7.96
CA PHE A 231 -8.35 4.13 -7.77
C PHE A 231 -9.67 4.37 -7.04
N VAL A 232 -9.62 5.02 -5.87
CA VAL A 232 -10.79 5.34 -5.04
C VAL A 232 -11.81 6.19 -5.79
N LYS A 233 -11.37 7.22 -6.53
CA LYS A 233 -12.30 8.10 -7.27
C LYS A 233 -13.06 7.39 -8.38
N ASN A 234 -12.44 6.39 -9.01
CA ASN A 234 -13.00 5.74 -10.19
C ASN A 234 -13.82 4.48 -9.86
N LEU A 235 -13.64 3.93 -8.64
CA LEU A 235 -14.29 2.71 -8.17
C LEU A 235 -15.68 2.98 -7.56
#